data_AF-A0A4Y2JI40-F1
#
_entry.id   AF-A0A4Y2JI40-F1
#
_cell.length_a   1.000
_cell.length_b   1.000
_cell.length_c   1.000
_cell.angle_alpha   90.00
_cell.angle_beta   90.00
_cell.angle_gamma   90.00
#
_symmetry.space_group_name_H-M   'P 1'
#
loop_
_entity.id
_entity.type
_entity.pdbx_description
1 polymer ?
#
loop_
_entity_poly.entity_id
_entity_poly.type
_entity_poly.pdbx_seq_one_letter_code
_entity_poly.pdbx_strand_id
1 'polypeptide(L)'
;MRKLEAVGCDGTVTNTGWKNGVINQIENHVGRPLQWSICLLHFNELHFHHIFQHIDGQTAGPKSFNGPIGQQLTCYEKLPVVDYEPIDCSIPDIERNLLSKDQQYLLDISNAITLGHCPEYLANWDPGPLSHSRWLTAANRVLRLYTSSSDPFGNLKEIVGFILKSYMLVWFVIKKSKYFTDGPKHVFQAIQTSRYLFDELLQDVDPVMQRNAFFTHPENVLLAMLVDEREHIRELGHRRILKARQIVPKKKTVRNFVPPKINFQASDYIEIINWNSCVVYPPPMLRDLSEDDLNHSSILTLHPSEKYKSFPVTPRLWSVRQTCDRGLE
;
A
#
# COMPACT_ATOMS: atom_id res chain seq x y z
N MET A 1 2.92 32.64 -4.33
CA MET A 1 2.62 31.76 -3.18
C MET A 1 2.43 30.34 -3.72
N ARG A 2 3.13 29.31 -3.20
CA ARG A 2 2.99 27.93 -3.72
C ARG A 2 1.60 27.39 -3.34
N LYS A 3 0.84 26.93 -4.32
CA LYS A 3 -0.52 26.40 -4.15
C LYS A 3 -0.42 24.93 -3.69
N LEU A 4 -1.13 24.56 -2.61
CA LEU A 4 -1.17 23.19 -2.09
C LEU A 4 -2.00 22.30 -3.03
N GLU A 5 -1.42 21.33 -3.73
CA GLU A 5 -2.19 20.51 -4.70
C GLU A 5 -2.48 19.09 -4.25
N ALA A 6 -1.62 18.51 -3.40
CA ALA A 6 -1.75 17.13 -2.94
C ALA A 6 -1.44 17.04 -1.44
N VAL A 7 -2.08 16.07 -0.77
CA VAL A 7 -1.82 15.73 0.63
C VAL A 7 -1.54 14.24 0.70
N GLY A 8 -0.44 13.88 1.38
CA GLY A 8 -0.06 12.49 1.61
C GLY A 8 -0.06 12.12 3.08
N CYS A 9 -0.53 10.92 3.40
CA CYS A 9 -0.61 10.37 4.76
C CYS A 9 -0.78 8.85 4.72
N ASP A 10 -0.81 8.20 5.89
CA ASP A 10 -1.27 6.83 6.01
C ASP A 10 -2.81 6.73 5.83
N GLY A 11 -3.30 5.50 5.68
CA GLY A 11 -4.72 5.21 5.44
C GLY A 11 -5.61 5.23 6.68
N THR A 12 -5.13 5.69 7.84
CA THR A 12 -5.91 5.64 9.09
C THR A 12 -7.16 6.54 9.01
N VAL A 13 -8.23 6.14 9.69
CA VAL A 13 -9.51 6.87 9.70
C VAL A 13 -9.36 8.31 10.20
N THR A 14 -8.42 8.56 11.11
CA THR A 14 -8.08 9.92 11.56
C THR A 14 -7.62 10.81 10.41
N ASN A 15 -6.89 10.26 9.44
CA ASN A 15 -6.37 10.99 8.30
C ASN A 15 -7.37 11.03 7.13
N THR A 16 -8.01 9.89 6.83
CA THR A 16 -8.80 9.66 5.60
C THR A 16 -10.32 9.70 5.82
N GLY A 17 -10.78 9.90 7.05
CA GLY A 17 -12.20 9.97 7.38
C GLY A 17 -12.95 11.03 6.57
N TRP A 18 -14.05 10.63 5.93
CA TRP A 18 -14.79 11.48 4.98
C TRP A 18 -15.49 12.71 5.60
N LYS A 19 -15.78 12.70 6.91
CA LYS A 19 -16.41 13.83 7.64
C LYS A 19 -15.42 14.66 8.46
N ASN A 20 -14.53 13.97 9.19
CA ASN A 20 -13.68 14.59 10.22
C ASN A 20 -12.20 14.24 10.03
N GLY A 21 -11.84 13.53 8.96
CA GLY A 21 -10.46 13.19 8.67
C GLY A 21 -9.65 14.44 8.36
N VAL A 22 -8.36 14.42 8.71
CA VAL A 22 -7.45 15.55 8.53
C VAL A 22 -7.49 16.10 7.11
N ILE A 23 -7.48 15.24 6.07
CA ILE A 23 -7.51 15.73 4.69
C ILE A 23 -8.84 16.44 4.37
N ASN A 24 -9.97 15.89 4.80
CA ASN A 24 -11.28 16.53 4.59
C ASN A 24 -11.33 17.91 5.27
N GLN A 25 -10.80 18.05 6.48
CA GLN A 25 -10.71 19.34 7.17
C GLN A 25 -9.84 20.34 6.40
N ILE A 26 -8.70 19.89 5.85
CA ILE A 26 -7.84 20.74 5.02
C ILE A 26 -8.58 21.18 3.75
N GLU A 27 -9.29 20.28 3.06
CA GLU A 27 -10.06 20.61 1.87
C GLU A 27 -11.17 21.63 2.15
N ASN A 28 -11.86 21.48 3.29
CA ASN A 28 -12.87 22.44 3.77
C ASN A 28 -12.26 23.81 4.07
N HIS A 29 -11.09 23.85 4.72
CA HIS A 29 -10.38 25.09 5.03
C HIS A 29 -9.89 25.82 3.76
N VAL A 30 -9.34 25.08 2.79
CA VAL A 30 -8.87 25.64 1.51
C VAL A 30 -10.05 25.92 0.55
N GLY A 31 -11.22 25.32 0.81
CA GLY A 31 -12.43 25.45 0.01
C GLY A 31 -12.33 24.80 -1.36
N ARG A 32 -11.57 23.71 -1.51
CA ARG A 32 -11.44 22.96 -2.78
C ARG A 32 -10.88 21.56 -2.55
N PRO A 33 -11.13 20.61 -3.46
CA PRO A 33 -10.51 19.29 -3.37
C PRO A 33 -8.98 19.35 -3.57
N LEU A 34 -8.27 18.44 -2.93
CA LEU A 34 -6.83 18.19 -3.05
C LEU A 34 -6.63 16.77 -3.54
N GLN A 35 -5.49 16.49 -4.16
CA GLN A 35 -5.15 15.11 -4.53
C GLN A 35 -4.77 14.31 -3.29
N TRP A 36 -5.45 13.18 -3.05
CA TRP A 36 -5.14 12.29 -1.92
C TRP A 36 -4.08 11.28 -2.32
N SER A 37 -2.93 11.30 -1.65
CA SER A 37 -1.82 10.36 -1.84
C SER A 37 -1.66 9.47 -0.60
N ILE A 38 -2.51 8.45 -0.51
CA ILE A 38 -2.61 7.60 0.69
C ILE A 38 -1.61 6.45 0.61
N CYS A 39 -0.86 6.17 1.67
CA CYS A 39 0.21 5.17 1.64
C CYS A 39 -0.23 3.78 1.14
N LEU A 40 0.34 3.33 0.01
CA LEU A 40 0.13 1.97 -0.52
C LEU A 40 0.85 0.88 0.28
N LEU A 41 1.98 1.21 0.92
CA LEU A 41 2.65 0.26 1.81
C LEU A 41 1.76 -0.05 3.02
N HIS A 42 1.14 0.97 3.61
CA HIS A 42 0.16 0.79 4.68
C HIS A 42 -1.06 -0.02 4.21
N PHE A 43 -1.57 0.24 3.00
CA PHE A 43 -2.60 -0.62 2.37
C PHE A 43 -2.16 -2.08 2.32
N ASN A 44 -0.93 -2.37 1.87
CA ASN A 44 -0.39 -3.73 1.80
C ASN A 44 -0.21 -4.37 3.19
N GLU A 45 0.29 -3.60 4.17
CA GLU A 45 0.45 -4.05 5.56
C GLU A 45 -0.87 -4.46 6.21
N LEU A 46 -1.97 -3.75 5.91
CA LEU A 46 -3.28 -4.08 6.49
C LEU A 46 -3.79 -5.46 6.08
N HIS A 47 -3.56 -5.91 4.84
CA HIS A 47 -3.97 -7.27 4.44
C HIS A 47 -3.19 -8.33 5.20
N PHE A 48 -1.88 -8.15 5.31
CA PHE A 48 -1.04 -9.06 6.06
C PHE A 48 -1.43 -9.11 7.54
N HIS A 49 -1.70 -7.96 8.15
CA HIS A 49 -2.18 -7.87 9.52
C HIS A 49 -3.45 -8.71 9.74
N HIS A 50 -4.46 -8.54 8.88
CA HIS A 50 -5.73 -9.25 9.05
C HIS A 50 -5.61 -10.76 8.82
N ILE A 51 -4.82 -11.21 7.85
CA ILE A 51 -4.54 -12.63 7.65
C ILE A 51 -3.81 -13.22 8.85
N PHE A 52 -2.79 -12.52 9.35
CA PHE A 52 -2.06 -12.96 10.53
C PHE A 52 -2.99 -13.10 11.74
N GLN A 53 -3.89 -12.13 11.95
CA GLN A 53 -4.86 -12.17 13.03
C GLN A 53 -5.89 -13.30 12.90
N HIS A 54 -6.33 -13.61 11.67
CA HIS A 54 -7.23 -14.73 11.42
C HIS A 54 -6.56 -16.06 11.77
N ILE A 55 -5.33 -16.26 11.26
CA ILE A 55 -4.63 -17.54 11.35
C ILE A 55 -4.02 -17.79 12.73
N ASP A 56 -3.40 -16.78 13.33
CA ASP A 56 -2.66 -16.92 14.60
C ASP A 56 -3.47 -16.41 15.80
N GLY A 57 -4.25 -15.35 15.60
CA GLY A 57 -5.07 -14.73 16.63
C GLY A 57 -4.75 -13.26 16.86
N GLN A 58 -5.56 -12.63 17.69
CA GLN A 58 -5.50 -11.19 17.96
C GLN A 58 -4.22 -10.79 18.73
N THR A 59 -3.86 -9.51 18.62
CA THR A 59 -2.73 -8.95 19.37
C THR A 59 -3.05 -8.84 20.86
N ALA A 60 -2.05 -9.07 21.73
CA ALA A 60 -2.19 -9.01 23.18
C ALA A 60 -1.90 -7.60 23.75
N GLY A 61 -1.27 -6.75 22.95
CA GLY A 61 -0.81 -5.41 23.29
C GLY A 61 0.01 -4.82 22.15
N PRO A 62 0.56 -3.59 22.27
CA PRO A 62 1.21 -2.86 21.16
C PRO A 62 2.43 -3.54 20.52
N LYS A 63 3.00 -4.55 21.19
CA LYS A 63 4.21 -5.28 20.77
C LYS A 63 4.11 -6.80 20.97
N SER A 64 2.93 -7.31 21.31
CA SER A 64 2.73 -8.72 21.67
C SER A 64 1.53 -9.33 20.95
N PHE A 65 1.60 -10.64 20.76
CA PHE A 65 0.58 -11.46 20.10
C PHE A 65 0.05 -12.50 21.09
N ASN A 66 -1.23 -12.88 20.97
CA ASN A 66 -1.79 -13.98 21.76
C ASN A 66 -1.54 -15.34 21.12
N GLY A 67 -1.42 -15.39 19.79
CA GLY A 67 -1.29 -16.62 19.04
C GLY A 67 0.07 -17.32 19.18
N PRO A 68 0.11 -18.64 18.99
CA PRO A 68 1.33 -19.44 19.17
C PRO A 68 2.47 -19.06 18.21
N ILE A 69 2.16 -18.62 16.98
CA ILE A 69 3.16 -18.16 16.02
C ILE A 69 3.66 -16.78 16.45
N GLY A 70 2.75 -15.86 16.77
CA GLY A 70 3.08 -14.51 17.19
C GLY A 70 3.92 -14.46 18.46
N GLN A 71 3.68 -15.34 19.42
CA GLN A 71 4.52 -15.49 20.62
C GLN A 71 5.94 -15.94 20.28
N GLN A 72 6.14 -16.77 19.26
CA GLN A 72 7.48 -17.18 18.83
C GLN A 72 8.25 -16.05 18.14
N LEU A 73 7.56 -15.06 17.57
CA LEU A 73 8.21 -13.90 16.93
C LEU A 73 9.00 -13.02 17.91
N THR A 74 8.85 -13.18 19.23
CA THR A 74 9.68 -12.48 20.22
C THR A 74 10.99 -13.20 20.56
N CYS A 75 11.11 -14.50 20.28
CA CYS A 75 12.28 -15.31 20.66
C CYS A 75 12.94 -16.07 19.49
N TYR A 76 12.51 -15.79 18.25
CA TYR A 76 13.00 -16.41 17.01
C TYR A 76 14.54 -16.37 16.84
N GLU A 77 15.22 -15.33 17.35
CA GLU A 77 16.68 -15.14 17.23
C GLU A 77 17.49 -16.30 17.83
N LYS A 78 16.91 -17.04 18.78
CA LYS A 78 17.57 -18.16 19.44
C LYS A 78 17.41 -19.48 18.69
N LEU A 79 16.61 -19.51 17.62
CA LEU A 79 16.28 -20.74 16.91
C LEU A 79 17.32 -21.01 15.80
N PRO A 80 17.91 -22.22 15.76
CA PRO A 80 18.84 -22.59 14.70
C PRO A 80 18.11 -22.70 13.36
N VAL A 81 18.82 -22.48 12.25
CA VAL A 81 18.31 -22.85 10.93
C VAL A 81 18.32 -24.37 10.84
N VAL A 82 17.25 -24.94 10.27
CA VAL A 82 17.08 -26.38 10.05
C VAL A 82 16.75 -26.62 8.58
N ASP A 83 16.73 -27.88 8.15
CA ASP A 83 16.21 -28.22 6.82
C ASP A 83 14.70 -27.94 6.79
N TYR A 84 14.24 -27.17 5.81
CA TYR A 84 12.84 -26.78 5.64
C TYR A 84 12.37 -26.99 4.20
N GLU A 85 11.06 -27.12 4.01
CA GLU A 85 10.47 -27.27 2.69
C GLU A 85 10.53 -25.93 1.92
N PRO A 86 11.11 -25.88 0.70
CA PRO A 86 11.09 -24.68 -0.12
C PRO A 86 9.65 -24.29 -0.52
N ILE A 87 9.39 -23.01 -0.66
CA ILE A 87 8.12 -22.51 -1.19
C ILE A 87 8.38 -21.78 -2.50
N ASP A 88 7.79 -22.30 -3.58
CA ASP A 88 7.86 -21.66 -4.89
C ASP A 88 7.18 -20.29 -4.89
N CYS A 89 7.93 -19.27 -5.31
CA CYS A 89 7.44 -17.92 -5.50
C CYS A 89 8.32 -17.16 -6.51
N SER A 90 7.76 -16.11 -7.11
CA SER A 90 8.52 -15.21 -7.97
C SER A 90 9.29 -14.21 -7.11
N ILE A 91 10.61 -14.12 -7.31
CA ILE A 91 11.45 -13.11 -6.65
C ILE A 91 11.48 -11.85 -7.51
N PRO A 92 11.01 -10.69 -7.02
CA PRO A 92 10.98 -9.46 -7.83
C PRO A 92 12.36 -8.95 -8.19
N ASP A 93 12.53 -8.58 -9.46
CA ASP A 93 13.71 -7.87 -9.93
C ASP A 93 13.67 -6.38 -9.55
N ILE A 94 14.51 -6.01 -8.58
CA ILE A 94 14.63 -4.67 -8.02
C ILE A 94 16.07 -4.34 -7.64
N GLU A 95 16.50 -3.12 -7.97
CA GLU A 95 17.82 -2.63 -7.57
C GLU A 95 17.92 -2.48 -6.03
N ARG A 96 18.93 -3.11 -5.44
CA ARG A 96 19.15 -3.13 -3.98
C ARG A 96 19.38 -1.74 -3.37
N ASN A 97 19.91 -0.79 -4.15
CA ASN A 97 20.13 0.60 -3.74
C ASN A 97 18.82 1.35 -3.40
N LEU A 98 17.66 0.89 -3.89
CA LEU A 98 16.34 1.46 -3.61
C LEU A 98 15.73 0.99 -2.28
N LEU A 99 16.35 -0.02 -1.65
CA LEU A 99 15.81 -0.76 -0.53
C LEU A 99 16.49 -0.37 0.79
N SER A 100 15.69 -0.22 1.85
CA SER A 100 16.23 -0.18 3.22
C SER A 100 16.78 -1.54 3.64
N LYS A 101 17.52 -1.59 4.75
CA LYS A 101 18.03 -2.87 5.31
C LYS A 101 16.93 -3.90 5.51
N ASP A 102 15.82 -3.52 6.13
CA ASP A 102 14.68 -4.42 6.37
C ASP A 102 14.03 -4.93 5.07
N GLN A 103 14.07 -4.12 4.00
CA GLN A 103 13.53 -4.50 2.68
C GLN A 103 14.48 -5.39 1.90
N GLN A 104 15.80 -5.17 2.04
CA GLN A 104 16.81 -6.10 1.52
C GLN A 104 16.70 -7.44 2.22
N TYR A 105 16.51 -7.43 3.55
CA TYR A 105 16.26 -8.64 4.32
C TYR A 105 15.04 -9.40 3.81
N LEU A 106 13.89 -8.72 3.61
CA LEU A 106 12.69 -9.34 3.03
C LEU A 106 13.00 -10.03 1.69
N LEU A 107 13.75 -9.37 0.80
CA LEU A 107 14.12 -9.93 -0.50
C LEU A 107 15.02 -11.16 -0.34
N ASP A 108 16.07 -11.05 0.48
CA ASP A 108 17.08 -12.08 0.65
C ASP A 108 16.53 -13.33 1.36
N ILE A 109 15.74 -13.15 2.42
CA ILE A 109 15.14 -14.27 3.15
C ILE A 109 14.05 -14.96 2.32
N SER A 110 13.31 -14.22 1.48
CA SER A 110 12.34 -14.81 0.56
C SER A 110 13.02 -15.66 -0.52
N ASN A 111 14.14 -15.18 -1.05
CA ASN A 111 14.96 -15.95 -1.99
C ASN A 111 15.56 -17.20 -1.32
N ALA A 112 16.07 -17.09 -0.09
CA ALA A 112 16.55 -18.24 0.69
C ALA A 112 15.47 -19.31 0.92
N ILE A 113 14.23 -18.90 1.24
CA ILE A 113 13.11 -19.82 1.41
C ILE A 113 12.77 -20.52 0.09
N THR A 114 12.76 -19.77 -1.02
CA THR A 114 12.48 -20.32 -2.36
C THR A 114 13.53 -21.33 -2.79
N LEU A 115 14.80 -21.11 -2.40
CA LEU A 115 15.92 -22.01 -2.71
C LEU A 115 16.07 -23.19 -1.71
N GLY A 116 15.32 -23.20 -0.61
CA GLY A 116 15.47 -24.23 0.43
C GLY A 116 16.74 -24.10 1.28
N HIS A 117 17.46 -22.99 1.20
CA HIS A 117 18.73 -22.81 1.91
C HIS A 117 18.88 -21.38 2.43
N CYS A 118 19.00 -21.25 3.76
CA CYS A 118 19.20 -19.97 4.45
C CYS A 118 20.66 -19.85 4.94
N PRO A 119 21.47 -18.95 4.36
CA PRO A 119 22.82 -18.71 4.82
C PRO A 119 22.88 -18.22 6.28
N GLU A 120 23.95 -18.58 7.00
CA GLU A 120 24.14 -18.22 8.41
C GLU A 120 24.14 -16.70 8.65
N TYR A 121 24.79 -15.92 7.79
CA TYR A 121 24.82 -14.46 7.92
C TYR A 121 23.41 -13.85 7.84
N LEU A 122 22.53 -14.45 7.02
CA LEU A 122 21.15 -14.01 6.84
C LEU A 122 20.29 -14.46 8.03
N ALA A 123 20.55 -15.66 8.55
CA ALA A 123 19.88 -16.15 9.75
C ALA A 123 20.16 -15.30 11.00
N ASN A 124 21.34 -14.69 11.08
CA ASN A 124 21.79 -13.87 12.20
C ASN A 124 21.49 -12.37 12.03
N TRP A 125 20.86 -11.96 10.93
CA TRP A 125 20.51 -10.56 10.71
C TRP A 125 19.29 -10.19 11.57
N ASP A 126 19.43 -9.16 12.41
CA ASP A 126 18.33 -8.59 13.20
C ASP A 126 17.41 -7.69 12.35
N PRO A 127 16.14 -8.08 12.07
CA PRO A 127 15.11 -7.25 11.44
C PRO A 127 14.56 -6.12 12.32
N GLY A 128 15.08 -5.93 13.54
CA GLY A 128 14.68 -4.90 14.49
C GLY A 128 13.44 -5.28 15.31
N PRO A 129 13.02 -4.42 16.26
CA PRO A 129 11.95 -4.72 17.21
C PRO A 129 10.55 -4.73 16.56
N LEU A 130 9.68 -5.64 17.03
CA LEU A 130 8.28 -5.68 16.64
C LEU A 130 7.54 -4.38 16.99
N SER A 131 6.71 -3.93 16.05
CA SER A 131 5.82 -2.80 16.23
C SER A 131 4.56 -3.04 15.41
N HIS A 132 3.38 -3.00 16.04
CA HIS A 132 2.10 -3.18 15.32
C HIS A 132 1.76 -2.03 14.36
N SER A 133 2.59 -0.98 14.33
CA SER A 133 2.56 0.08 13.32
C SER A 133 3.46 -0.18 12.09
N ARG A 134 4.27 -1.24 12.10
CA ARG A 134 5.21 -1.60 11.02
C ARG A 134 5.23 -3.12 10.83
N TRP A 135 4.46 -3.60 9.87
CA TRP A 135 4.25 -5.04 9.66
C TRP A 135 5.36 -5.70 8.84
N LEU A 136 6.23 -4.91 8.20
CA LEU A 136 7.44 -5.44 7.54
C LEU A 136 8.33 -6.23 8.49
N THR A 137 8.57 -5.73 9.70
CA THR A 137 9.39 -6.44 10.69
C THR A 137 8.73 -7.75 11.13
N ALA A 138 7.40 -7.76 11.29
CA ALA A 138 6.66 -8.99 11.58
C ALA A 138 6.79 -10.00 10.43
N ALA A 139 6.64 -9.57 9.17
CA ALA A 139 6.83 -10.42 8.00
C ALA A 139 8.24 -11.02 7.96
N ASN A 140 9.26 -10.19 8.14
CA ASN A 140 10.67 -10.63 8.19
C ASN A 140 10.90 -11.68 9.30
N ARG A 141 10.35 -11.46 10.49
CA ARG A 141 10.47 -12.40 11.61
C ARG A 141 9.71 -13.71 11.35
N VAL A 142 8.56 -13.66 10.68
CA VAL A 142 7.82 -14.87 10.26
C VAL A 142 8.61 -15.69 9.26
N LEU A 143 9.20 -15.04 8.25
CA LEU A 143 10.06 -15.72 7.27
C LEU A 143 11.29 -16.33 7.95
N ARG A 144 11.92 -15.61 8.88
CA ARG A 144 13.04 -16.15 9.66
C ARG A 144 12.63 -17.32 10.56
N LEU A 145 11.43 -17.27 11.16
CA LEU A 145 10.89 -18.37 11.96
C LEU A 145 10.68 -19.62 11.10
N TYR A 146 10.20 -19.45 9.86
CA TYR A 146 10.01 -20.56 8.93
C TYR A 146 11.30 -21.33 8.66
N THR A 147 12.44 -20.63 8.52
CA THR A 147 13.75 -21.30 8.30
C THR A 147 14.25 -22.09 9.52
N SER A 148 13.57 -21.97 10.66
CA SER A 148 13.82 -22.72 11.89
C SER A 148 12.77 -23.82 12.17
N SER A 149 11.88 -24.10 11.21
CA SER A 149 10.83 -25.11 11.36
C SER A 149 11.05 -26.26 10.38
N SER A 150 11.40 -27.44 10.89
CA SER A 150 11.68 -28.63 10.06
C SER A 150 10.43 -29.33 9.53
N ASP A 151 9.26 -29.01 10.09
CA ASP A 151 7.95 -29.53 9.68
C ASP A 151 6.94 -28.38 9.55
N PRO A 152 7.15 -27.43 8.62
CA PRO A 152 6.31 -26.25 8.54
C PRO A 152 4.99 -26.61 7.84
N PHE A 153 4.11 -27.35 8.50
CA PHE A 153 2.74 -27.59 8.03
C PHE A 153 1.73 -26.72 8.77
N GLY A 154 0.57 -26.49 8.14
CA GLY A 154 -0.52 -25.70 8.70
C GLY A 154 -0.27 -24.19 8.68
N ASN A 155 -0.69 -23.52 9.74
CA ASN A 155 -0.85 -22.07 9.84
C ASN A 155 0.41 -21.27 9.46
N LEU A 156 1.62 -21.73 9.85
CA LEU A 156 2.85 -21.01 9.52
C LEU A 156 3.13 -20.99 8.01
N LYS A 157 2.93 -22.12 7.32
CA LYS A 157 3.13 -22.23 5.86
C LYS A 157 2.14 -21.35 5.10
N GLU A 158 0.92 -21.22 5.61
CA GLU A 158 -0.11 -20.36 5.02
C GLU A 158 0.26 -18.86 5.14
N ILE A 159 0.70 -18.42 6.32
CA ILE A 159 1.18 -17.05 6.53
C ILE A 159 2.40 -16.75 5.65
N VAL A 160 3.40 -17.65 5.63
CA VAL A 160 4.60 -17.50 4.80
C VAL A 160 4.24 -17.49 3.32
N GLY A 161 3.33 -18.36 2.90
CA GLY A 161 2.78 -18.38 1.55
C GLY A 161 2.19 -17.03 1.16
N PHE A 162 1.39 -16.41 2.03
CA PHE A 162 0.86 -15.05 1.81
C PHE A 162 1.96 -13.99 1.73
N ILE A 163 2.97 -14.07 2.60
CA ILE A 163 4.08 -13.13 2.56
C ILE A 163 4.80 -13.21 1.20
N LEU A 164 5.14 -14.41 0.74
CA LEU A 164 5.91 -14.62 -0.48
C LEU A 164 5.09 -14.35 -1.76
N LYS A 165 3.85 -14.86 -1.81
CA LYS A 165 3.04 -14.84 -3.04
C LYS A 165 2.22 -13.57 -3.22
N SER A 166 2.03 -12.76 -2.18
CA SER A 166 1.24 -11.52 -2.27
C SER A 166 1.93 -10.32 -1.65
N TYR A 167 2.17 -10.33 -0.33
CA TYR A 167 2.68 -9.15 0.38
C TYR A 167 4.02 -8.66 -0.18
N MET A 168 4.99 -9.56 -0.39
CA MET A 168 6.31 -9.24 -0.93
C MET A 168 6.22 -8.68 -2.36
N LEU A 169 5.44 -9.33 -3.22
CA LEU A 169 5.28 -8.92 -4.62
C LEU A 169 4.73 -7.49 -4.71
N VAL A 170 3.62 -7.24 -4.01
CA VAL A 170 2.98 -5.92 -3.97
C VAL A 170 3.93 -4.89 -3.35
N TRP A 171 4.64 -5.25 -2.28
CA TRP A 171 5.62 -4.38 -1.62
C TRP A 171 6.70 -3.90 -2.60
N PHE A 172 7.31 -4.81 -3.36
CA PHE A 172 8.40 -4.46 -4.26
C PHE A 172 7.92 -3.74 -5.51
N VAL A 173 6.71 -4.02 -6.03
CA VAL A 173 6.17 -3.21 -7.13
C VAL A 173 5.91 -1.77 -6.69
N ILE A 174 5.33 -1.54 -5.49
CA ILE A 174 5.18 -0.20 -4.92
C ILE A 174 6.55 0.49 -4.72
N LYS A 175 7.60 -0.27 -4.40
CA LYS A 175 8.96 0.27 -4.25
C LYS A 175 9.60 0.65 -5.58
N LYS A 176 9.33 -0.13 -6.64
CA LYS A 176 9.85 0.08 -8.00
C LYS A 176 9.18 1.29 -8.66
N SER A 177 7.86 1.42 -8.54
CA SER A 177 7.15 2.63 -8.96
C SER A 177 6.52 3.37 -7.79
N LYS A 178 7.01 4.57 -7.54
CA LYS A 178 6.46 5.50 -6.55
C LYS A 178 5.54 6.54 -7.19
N TYR A 179 5.16 6.35 -8.45
CA TYR A 179 4.32 7.30 -9.15
C TYR A 179 2.88 7.18 -8.70
N PHE A 180 2.25 8.35 -8.53
CA PHE A 180 0.84 8.46 -8.18
C PHE A 180 -0.06 7.72 -9.18
N THR A 181 0.32 7.79 -10.46
CA THR A 181 -0.36 7.18 -11.60
C THR A 181 -0.31 5.66 -11.62
N ASP A 182 0.57 5.02 -10.85
CA ASP A 182 0.62 3.56 -10.77
C ASP A 182 -0.18 3.01 -9.59
N GLY A 183 -0.71 3.88 -8.72
CA GLY A 183 -1.47 3.45 -7.55
C GLY A 183 -2.64 2.51 -7.84
N PRO A 184 -3.53 2.79 -8.83
CA PRO A 184 -4.59 1.84 -9.21
C PRO A 184 -4.04 0.48 -9.66
N LYS A 185 -2.91 0.47 -10.37
CA LYS A 185 -2.26 -0.77 -10.84
C LYS A 185 -1.72 -1.59 -9.66
N HIS A 186 -1.16 -0.93 -8.63
CA HIS A 186 -0.72 -1.61 -7.41
C HIS A 186 -1.88 -2.22 -6.61
N VAL A 187 -3.01 -1.52 -6.51
CA VAL A 187 -4.21 -2.08 -5.88
C VAL A 187 -4.73 -3.28 -6.68
N PHE A 188 -4.78 -3.16 -8.01
CA PHE A 188 -5.15 -4.26 -8.90
C PHE A 188 -4.23 -5.46 -8.72
N GLN A 189 -2.91 -5.24 -8.65
CA GLN A 189 -1.95 -6.32 -8.40
C GLN A 189 -2.18 -7.00 -7.06
N ALA A 190 -2.48 -6.27 -5.98
CA ALA A 190 -2.79 -6.86 -4.68
C ALA A 190 -4.05 -7.76 -4.72
N ILE A 191 -5.04 -7.39 -5.52
CA ILE A 191 -6.22 -8.24 -5.77
C ILE A 191 -5.79 -9.52 -6.49
N GLN A 192 -5.05 -9.39 -7.60
CA GLN A 192 -4.60 -10.53 -8.41
C GLN A 192 -3.74 -11.51 -7.61
N THR A 193 -2.76 -11.00 -6.85
CA THR A 193 -1.84 -11.84 -6.07
C THR A 193 -2.48 -12.47 -4.84
N SER A 194 -3.66 -12.01 -4.40
CA SER A 194 -4.42 -12.63 -3.30
C SER A 194 -5.44 -13.66 -3.77
N ARG A 195 -5.75 -13.76 -5.08
CA ARG A 195 -6.83 -14.65 -5.57
C ARG A 195 -6.55 -16.15 -5.40
N TYR A 196 -5.32 -16.55 -5.08
CA TYR A 196 -5.01 -17.96 -4.79
C TYR A 196 -5.44 -18.39 -3.37
N LEU A 197 -5.78 -17.44 -2.49
CA LEU A 197 -6.23 -17.72 -1.13
C LEU A 197 -7.58 -18.46 -1.14
N PHE A 198 -7.82 -19.25 -0.10
CA PHE A 198 -9.13 -19.87 0.13
C PHE A 198 -10.20 -18.81 0.42
N ASP A 199 -11.46 -19.14 0.09
CA ASP A 199 -12.61 -18.24 0.25
C ASP A 199 -12.75 -17.70 1.68
N GLU A 200 -12.41 -18.50 2.69
CA GLU A 200 -12.42 -18.08 4.10
C GLU A 200 -11.48 -16.91 4.37
N LEU A 201 -10.22 -16.98 3.90
CA LEU A 201 -9.27 -15.88 4.05
C LEU A 201 -9.65 -14.67 3.18
N LEU A 202 -10.25 -14.91 2.01
CA LEU A 202 -10.73 -13.82 1.15
C LEU A 202 -11.85 -13.02 1.83
N GLN A 203 -12.70 -13.66 2.66
CA GLN A 203 -13.72 -12.96 3.44
C GLN A 203 -13.14 -11.95 4.44
N ASP A 204 -11.89 -12.13 4.88
CA ASP A 204 -11.20 -11.15 5.73
C ASP A 204 -10.42 -10.11 4.92
N VAL A 205 -9.78 -10.53 3.83
CA VAL A 205 -8.92 -9.66 3.01
C VAL A 205 -9.73 -8.68 2.17
N ASP A 206 -10.79 -9.12 1.50
CA ASP A 206 -11.54 -8.30 0.55
C ASP A 206 -12.21 -7.09 1.23
N PRO A 207 -12.84 -7.22 2.42
CA PRO A 207 -13.34 -6.05 3.13
C PRO A 207 -12.26 -5.04 3.54
N VAL A 208 -11.04 -5.52 3.87
CA VAL A 208 -9.91 -4.66 4.23
C VAL A 208 -9.41 -3.92 2.99
N MET A 209 -9.26 -4.61 1.86
CA MET A 209 -8.95 -4.00 0.56
C MET A 209 -9.99 -2.93 0.21
N GLN A 210 -11.28 -3.28 0.27
CA GLN A 210 -12.39 -2.40 -0.05
C GLN A 210 -12.38 -1.11 0.77
N ARG A 211 -12.10 -1.19 2.08
CA ARG A 211 -12.06 -0.02 2.96
C ARG A 211 -10.85 0.89 2.73
N ASN A 212 -9.76 0.35 2.18
CA ASN A 212 -8.48 1.07 2.06
C ASN A 212 -8.06 1.36 0.61
N ALA A 213 -8.88 1.01 -0.37
CA ALA A 213 -8.60 1.22 -1.79
C ALA A 213 -8.79 2.67 -2.27
N PHE A 214 -8.25 3.65 -1.53
CA PHE A 214 -8.30 5.07 -1.89
C PHE A 214 -7.71 5.34 -3.28
N PHE A 215 -6.72 4.56 -3.69
CA PHE A 215 -6.13 4.63 -5.04
C PHE A 215 -7.03 4.14 -6.16
N THR A 216 -8.15 3.48 -5.87
CA THR A 216 -9.15 3.11 -6.88
C THR A 216 -10.19 4.20 -7.10
N HIS A 217 -10.15 5.30 -6.34
CA HIS A 217 -11.04 6.45 -6.57
C HIS A 217 -10.96 6.90 -8.04
N PRO A 218 -12.09 7.28 -8.69
CA PRO A 218 -12.11 7.58 -10.12
C PRO A 218 -11.04 8.57 -10.57
N GLU A 219 -10.75 9.58 -9.75
CA GLU A 219 -9.68 10.57 -10.01
C GLU A 219 -8.30 9.92 -10.22
N ASN A 220 -7.99 8.88 -9.46
CA ASN A 220 -6.69 8.20 -9.48
C ASN A 220 -6.61 7.22 -10.65
N VAL A 221 -7.72 6.53 -10.93
CA VAL A 221 -7.83 5.66 -12.12
C VAL A 221 -7.70 6.50 -13.38
N LEU A 222 -8.33 7.67 -13.45
CA LEU A 222 -8.20 8.58 -14.60
C LEU A 222 -6.76 9.08 -14.78
N LEU A 223 -6.06 9.42 -13.70
CA LEU A 223 -4.65 9.81 -13.76
C LEU A 223 -3.77 8.67 -14.29
N ALA A 224 -4.03 7.43 -13.87
CA ALA A 224 -3.34 6.24 -14.40
C ALA A 224 -3.62 6.03 -15.89
N MET A 225 -4.89 6.13 -16.29
CA MET A 225 -5.29 5.95 -17.69
C MET A 225 -4.63 6.96 -18.63
N LEU A 226 -4.45 8.20 -18.18
CA LEU A 226 -3.83 9.26 -18.99
C LEU A 226 -2.37 9.01 -19.35
N VAL A 227 -1.65 8.23 -18.55
CA VAL A 227 -0.25 7.85 -18.79
C VAL A 227 -0.10 6.37 -19.11
N ASP A 228 -1.21 5.70 -19.45
CA ASP A 228 -1.17 4.29 -19.87
C ASP A 228 -0.40 4.17 -21.19
N GLU A 229 0.36 3.10 -21.35
CA GLU A 229 1.12 2.82 -22.56
C GLU A 229 0.18 2.57 -23.76
N ARG A 230 -1.05 2.09 -23.50
CA ARG A 230 -2.07 1.78 -24.50
C ARG A 230 -2.85 3.04 -24.88
N GLU A 231 -2.74 3.43 -26.14
CA GLU A 231 -3.35 4.66 -26.68
C GLU A 231 -4.86 4.75 -26.46
N HIS A 232 -5.60 3.69 -26.75
CA HIS A 232 -7.06 3.67 -26.58
C HIS A 232 -7.50 3.89 -25.12
N ILE A 233 -6.67 3.54 -24.14
CA ILE A 233 -6.94 3.79 -22.72
C ILE A 233 -6.69 5.25 -22.37
N ARG A 234 -5.63 5.85 -22.91
CA ARG A 234 -5.37 7.29 -22.76
C ARG A 234 -6.52 8.12 -23.31
N GLU A 235 -6.99 7.80 -24.52
CA GLU A 235 -8.14 8.45 -25.14
C GLU A 235 -9.42 8.29 -24.32
N LEU A 236 -9.66 7.09 -23.76
CA LEU A 236 -10.80 6.84 -22.89
C LEU A 236 -10.71 7.67 -21.59
N GLY A 237 -9.54 7.73 -20.97
CA GLY A 237 -9.28 8.52 -19.77
C GLY A 237 -9.50 10.01 -20.02
N HIS A 238 -8.95 10.52 -21.12
CA HIS A 238 -9.13 11.90 -21.57
C HIS A 238 -10.61 12.27 -21.75
N ARG A 239 -11.36 11.47 -22.51
CA ARG A 239 -12.81 11.68 -22.72
C ARG A 239 -13.60 11.68 -21.40
N ARG A 240 -13.29 10.78 -20.47
CA ARG A 240 -13.95 10.72 -19.16
C ARG A 240 -13.66 11.97 -18.32
N ILE A 241 -12.45 12.51 -18.37
CA ILE A 241 -12.09 13.75 -17.67
C ILE A 241 -12.85 14.95 -18.24
N LEU A 242 -12.89 15.11 -19.57
CA LEU A 242 -13.64 16.19 -20.20
C LEU A 242 -15.12 16.15 -19.81
N LYS A 243 -15.73 14.96 -19.85
CA LYS A 243 -17.10 14.75 -19.41
C LYS A 243 -17.29 15.12 -17.92
N ALA A 244 -16.37 14.73 -17.05
CA ALA A 244 -16.43 15.08 -15.63
C ALA A 244 -16.33 16.60 -15.38
N ARG A 245 -15.47 17.30 -16.13
CA ARG A 245 -15.34 18.77 -16.08
C ARG A 245 -16.62 19.52 -16.48
N GLN A 246 -17.41 18.94 -17.40
CA GLN A 246 -18.69 19.52 -17.83
C GLN A 246 -19.82 19.31 -16.80
N ILE A 247 -19.82 18.17 -16.11
CA ILE A 247 -20.89 17.80 -15.16
C ILE A 247 -20.68 18.45 -13.79
N VAL A 248 -19.45 18.45 -13.28
CA VAL A 248 -19.16 18.96 -11.94
C VAL A 248 -19.26 20.49 -11.96
N PRO A 249 -20.12 21.11 -11.13
CA PRO A 249 -20.26 22.55 -11.10
C PRO A 249 -18.92 23.25 -10.87
N LYS A 250 -18.63 24.33 -11.60
CA LYS A 250 -17.43 25.17 -11.40
C LYS A 250 -17.32 25.79 -9.99
N LYS A 251 -18.34 25.62 -9.13
CA LYS A 251 -18.31 26.09 -7.75
C LYS A 251 -17.37 25.22 -6.92
N LYS A 252 -16.59 25.89 -6.08
CA LYS A 252 -15.73 25.34 -5.03
C LYS A 252 -16.55 24.51 -4.03
N THR A 253 -16.83 23.26 -4.38
CA THR A 253 -17.44 22.29 -3.48
C THR A 253 -16.39 21.24 -3.15
N VAL A 254 -16.20 20.99 -1.86
CA VAL A 254 -15.39 19.88 -1.38
C VAL A 254 -16.18 18.60 -1.67
N ARG A 255 -15.53 17.63 -2.32
CA ARG A 255 -16.14 16.35 -2.65
C ARG A 255 -16.14 15.44 -1.43
N ASN A 256 -17.10 14.51 -1.38
CA ASN A 256 -17.04 13.40 -0.45
C ASN A 256 -16.11 12.32 -1.02
N PHE A 257 -14.86 12.27 -0.53
CA PHE A 257 -13.91 11.25 -0.94
C PHE A 257 -14.18 9.95 -0.18
N VAL A 258 -14.66 8.93 -0.88
CA VAL A 258 -14.93 7.59 -0.33
C VAL A 258 -14.37 6.56 -1.31
N PRO A 259 -13.67 5.51 -0.83
CA PRO A 259 -13.28 4.40 -1.69
C PRO A 259 -14.49 3.83 -2.46
N PRO A 260 -14.43 3.73 -3.79
CA PRO A 260 -15.51 3.15 -4.58
C PRO A 260 -15.61 1.65 -4.36
N LYS A 261 -16.76 1.05 -4.67
CA LYS A 261 -16.91 -0.40 -4.67
C LYS A 261 -15.96 -1.01 -5.70
N ILE A 262 -15.06 -1.88 -5.24
CA ILE A 262 -14.07 -2.58 -6.06
C ILE A 262 -14.75 -3.72 -6.80
N ASN A 263 -14.36 -3.89 -8.06
CA ASN A 263 -14.61 -5.10 -8.82
C ASN A 263 -13.45 -6.09 -8.62
N PHE A 264 -13.61 -7.04 -7.69
CA PHE A 264 -12.59 -8.08 -7.44
C PHE A 264 -12.41 -9.07 -8.61
N GLN A 265 -13.34 -9.07 -9.57
CA GLN A 265 -13.30 -9.90 -10.78
C GLN A 265 -12.79 -9.11 -12.01
N ALA A 266 -12.23 -7.92 -11.80
CA ALA A 266 -11.68 -7.12 -12.88
C ALA A 266 -10.55 -7.86 -13.60
N SER A 267 -10.53 -7.77 -14.92
CA SER A 267 -9.45 -8.33 -15.74
C SER A 267 -8.31 -7.33 -15.96
N ASP A 268 -8.60 -6.04 -15.78
CA ASP A 268 -7.67 -4.93 -15.92
C ASP A 268 -7.95 -3.87 -14.83
N TYR A 269 -6.93 -3.09 -14.46
CA TYR A 269 -7.09 -2.01 -13.49
C TYR A 269 -8.10 -0.94 -13.95
N ILE A 270 -8.33 -0.77 -15.26
CA ILE A 270 -9.36 0.17 -15.77
C ILE A 270 -10.79 -0.27 -15.42
N GLU A 271 -10.97 -1.56 -15.10
CA GLU A 271 -12.26 -2.19 -14.73
C GLU A 271 -12.41 -2.36 -13.20
N ILE A 272 -11.42 -1.92 -12.42
CA ILE A 272 -11.38 -2.09 -10.95
C ILE A 272 -12.54 -1.36 -10.24
N ILE A 273 -13.18 -0.41 -10.92
CA ILE A 273 -14.36 0.30 -10.44
C ILE A 273 -15.49 0.23 -11.46
N ASN A 274 -16.72 0.23 -10.95
CA ASN A 274 -17.90 0.38 -11.80
C ASN A 274 -18.17 1.87 -12.07
N TRP A 275 -17.71 2.31 -13.26
CA TRP A 275 -17.88 3.66 -13.77
C TRP A 275 -19.32 4.16 -13.89
N ASN A 276 -20.31 3.26 -13.96
CA ASN A 276 -21.72 3.61 -14.07
C ASN A 276 -22.35 3.88 -12.70
N SER A 277 -21.77 3.36 -11.62
CA SER A 277 -22.27 3.52 -10.26
C SER A 277 -21.53 4.56 -9.43
N CYS A 278 -20.30 4.94 -9.81
CA CYS A 278 -19.52 5.92 -9.06
C CYS A 278 -19.67 7.33 -9.62
N VAL A 279 -19.68 8.34 -8.73
CA VAL A 279 -19.56 9.74 -9.13
C VAL A 279 -18.13 10.01 -9.60
N VAL A 280 -17.98 10.53 -10.82
CA VAL A 280 -16.67 10.81 -11.41
C VAL A 280 -16.35 12.30 -11.25
N TYR A 281 -15.29 12.59 -10.52
CA TYR A 281 -14.75 13.93 -10.36
C TYR A 281 -13.51 14.11 -11.23
N PRO A 282 -13.27 15.32 -11.80
CA PRO A 282 -12.01 15.60 -12.47
C PRO A 282 -10.85 15.58 -11.46
N PRO A 283 -9.71 14.96 -11.78
CA PRO A 283 -8.58 14.88 -10.86
C PRO A 283 -8.11 16.27 -10.39
N PRO A 284 -7.98 16.54 -9.08
CA PRO A 284 -7.59 17.84 -8.55
C PRO A 284 -6.28 18.39 -9.11
N MET A 285 -5.30 17.51 -9.39
CA MET A 285 -4.01 17.88 -9.99
C MET A 285 -4.13 18.48 -11.39
N LEU A 286 -5.21 18.15 -12.11
CA LEU A 286 -5.44 18.63 -13.46
C LEU A 286 -6.31 19.89 -13.49
N ARG A 287 -6.71 20.46 -12.35
CA ARG A 287 -7.72 21.53 -12.31
C ARG A 287 -7.35 22.74 -13.15
N ASP A 288 -6.09 23.16 -13.09
CA ASP A 288 -5.64 24.41 -13.70
C ASP A 288 -5.15 24.22 -15.15
N LEU A 289 -5.15 22.99 -15.67
CA LEU A 289 -4.81 22.72 -17.06
C LEU A 289 -5.99 23.02 -17.99
N SER A 290 -5.72 23.67 -19.12
CA SER A 290 -6.71 23.81 -20.21
C SER A 290 -7.05 22.45 -20.82
N GLU A 291 -8.07 22.39 -21.68
CA GLU A 291 -8.40 21.16 -22.40
C GLU A 291 -7.32 20.79 -23.43
N ASP A 292 -6.72 21.78 -24.09
CA ASP A 292 -5.62 21.58 -25.03
C ASP A 292 -4.34 21.10 -24.33
N ASP A 293 -4.16 21.49 -23.06
CA ASP A 293 -3.04 21.06 -22.22
C ASP A 293 -3.26 19.67 -21.60
N LEU A 294 -4.44 19.05 -21.71
CA LEU A 294 -4.71 17.68 -21.22
C LEU A 294 -4.13 16.61 -22.16
N ASN A 295 -2.84 16.69 -22.45
CA ASN A 295 -2.14 15.70 -23.25
C ASN A 295 -1.11 14.92 -22.41
N HIS A 296 -0.69 13.76 -22.92
CA HIS A 296 0.25 12.84 -22.26
C HIS A 296 1.53 13.56 -21.79
N SER A 297 2.09 14.45 -22.62
CA SER A 297 3.30 15.23 -22.32
C SER A 297 3.12 16.20 -21.14
N SER A 298 1.99 16.90 -21.05
CA SER A 298 1.71 17.83 -19.95
C SER A 298 1.50 17.14 -18.60
N ILE A 299 1.04 15.89 -18.61
CA ILE A 299 0.81 15.12 -17.39
C ILE A 299 2.11 14.52 -16.85
N LEU A 300 3.02 14.16 -17.75
CA LEU A 300 4.41 13.86 -17.38
C LEU A 300 5.13 15.12 -16.84
N THR A 301 4.82 16.33 -17.28
CA THR A 301 5.41 17.53 -16.65
C THR A 301 4.72 17.95 -15.35
N LEU A 302 3.45 17.57 -15.15
CA LEU A 302 2.75 17.60 -13.85
C LEU A 302 3.22 16.51 -12.88
N HIS A 303 4.27 15.75 -13.22
CA HIS A 303 5.00 14.97 -12.24
C HIS A 303 5.19 15.83 -11.00
N PRO A 304 4.83 15.29 -9.83
CA PRO A 304 5.01 16.05 -8.62
C PRO A 304 6.48 16.52 -8.60
N SER A 305 6.72 17.81 -8.34
CA SER A 305 8.07 18.36 -8.16
C SER A 305 8.93 17.34 -7.43
N GLU A 306 10.24 17.17 -7.72
CA GLU A 306 11.10 16.12 -7.14
C GLU A 306 10.82 15.76 -5.66
N LYS A 307 10.37 16.72 -4.86
CA LYS A 307 9.69 16.55 -3.56
C LYS A 307 8.62 15.47 -3.41
N TYR A 308 7.88 15.01 -4.43
CA TYR A 308 6.95 13.87 -4.27
C TYR A 308 7.42 12.55 -4.90
N LYS A 309 8.55 12.51 -5.61
CA LYS A 309 9.23 11.25 -5.95
C LYS A 309 9.68 10.49 -4.69
N SER A 310 9.76 11.20 -3.56
CA SER A 310 10.21 10.72 -2.26
C SER A 310 9.08 10.51 -1.25
N PHE A 311 7.86 10.11 -1.62
CA PHE A 311 6.88 9.60 -0.64
C PHE A 311 6.93 8.06 -0.54
N PRO A 312 7.96 7.42 0.05
CA PRO A 312 7.71 6.27 0.88
C PRO A 312 7.20 6.83 2.20
N VAL A 313 5.89 6.80 2.45
CA VAL A 313 5.34 7.28 3.72
C VAL A 313 6.02 6.48 4.83
N THR A 314 6.97 7.12 5.49
CA THR A 314 7.61 6.63 6.70
C THR A 314 6.89 7.36 7.80
N PRO A 315 6.23 6.68 8.75
CA PRO A 315 5.63 7.37 9.88
C PRO A 315 6.78 7.92 10.73
N ARG A 316 7.08 9.21 10.55
CA ARG A 316 7.66 10.04 11.61
C ARG A 316 6.58 11.02 12.01
N LEU A 317 6.14 10.84 13.25
CA LEU A 317 5.15 11.64 13.95
C LEU A 317 5.14 13.11 13.52
N TRP A 318 3.96 13.62 13.18
CA TRP A 318 3.64 15.02 13.40
C TRP A 318 3.59 15.27 14.90
N SER A 319 4.73 15.60 15.52
CA SER A 319 4.70 16.33 16.79
C SER A 319 4.49 17.80 16.45
N VAL A 320 3.23 18.23 16.40
CA VAL A 320 2.94 19.65 16.61
C VAL A 320 3.42 19.96 18.02
N ARG A 321 4.40 20.85 18.12
CA ARG A 321 4.97 21.36 19.36
C ARG A 321 3.85 21.65 20.36
N GLN A 322 3.80 20.91 21.46
CA GLN A 322 3.49 21.52 22.73
C GLN A 322 4.82 21.93 23.35
N THR A 323 5.02 23.24 23.39
CA THR A 323 5.94 23.90 24.31
C THR A 323 5.69 23.38 25.73
N CYS A 324 6.72 22.81 26.34
CA CYS A 324 7.01 23.14 27.73
C CYS A 324 8.52 23.00 27.94
N ASP A 325 9.16 24.15 28.08
CA ASP A 325 10.48 24.26 28.68
C ASP A 325 10.52 23.59 30.06
N ARG A 326 11.65 22.94 30.31
CA ARG A 326 12.36 22.67 31.58
C ARG A 326 13.05 21.31 31.41
N GLY A 327 14.37 21.15 31.45
CA GLY A 327 15.44 22.00 31.94
C GLY A 327 16.45 21.06 32.60
N LEU A 328 17.72 21.25 32.25
CA LEU A 328 18.95 20.93 33.00
C LEU A 328 19.26 19.46 33.35
N GLU A 329 20.55 19.18 33.13
CA GLU A 329 21.39 18.01 33.46
C GLU A 329 21.35 16.80 32.52
#